data_AF-A0AAD0YKW3-F1
#
_entry.id   AF-A0AAD0YKW3-F1
#
_cell.length_a   1.000
_cell.length_b   1.000
_cell.length_c   1.000
_cell.angle_alpha   90.00
_cell.angle_beta   90.00
_cell.angle_gamma   90.00
#
_symmetry.space_group_name_H-M   'P 1'
#
loop_
_entity.id
_entity.type
_entity.pdbx_description
1 polymer ?
#
loop_
_entity_poly.entity_id
_entity_poly.type
_entity_poly.pdbx_seq_one_letter_code
_entity_poly.pdbx_strand_id
1 'polypeptide(L)'
;MKTFNFNETEGFDFGTKVLQEMQDAYSIIEGVSKMAGEKAIISGCEDLGLTISDGVVFLNGELLFFKGAVKQATVIIKEEKTNRAFENGSLKPFSTYRYATFGFSPDAYNWNDLKRVTPLNKLEERISKLEMAAAPIIKGGGRVLFLRPANEIPEGWEEDKTFSGRMPVGLDSSDIDFNEVGKTGGEKNHKLTMPQLPKHSFKIFGGSGINSAKISNNPDGTAASQGDSPSANEDWNYEITSTSGEAFAGKTNVLGNDEEHNNMSPFRIVIYIKFVG
;
A
#
# COMPACT_ATOMS: atom_id res chain seq x y z
N MET A 1 -10.78 4.93 44.41
CA MET A 1 -11.03 6.29 44.94
C MET A 1 -11.44 6.15 46.40
N LYS A 2 -10.85 6.93 47.32
CA LYS A 2 -11.29 6.90 48.73
C LYS A 2 -12.63 7.62 48.85
N THR A 3 -13.57 7.03 49.57
CA THR A 3 -14.88 7.61 49.88
C THR A 3 -14.91 7.96 51.36
N PHE A 4 -15.34 9.18 51.69
CA PHE A 4 -15.43 9.64 53.07
C PHE A 4 -16.91 9.85 53.43
N ASN A 5 -17.36 9.25 54.52
CA ASN A 5 -18.69 9.52 55.07
C ASN A 5 -18.56 10.44 56.29
N PHE A 6 -18.84 11.73 56.09
CA PHE A 6 -18.73 12.74 57.14
C PHE A 6 -20.06 13.00 57.86
N ASN A 7 -21.18 12.49 57.34
CA ASN A 7 -22.53 12.76 57.84
C ASN A 7 -23.06 11.59 58.66
N GLU A 8 -22.36 11.25 59.75
CA GLU A 8 -22.79 10.23 60.71
C GLU A 8 -23.47 10.88 61.93
N THR A 9 -24.54 10.25 62.43
CA THR A 9 -25.37 10.78 63.54
C THR A 9 -24.61 10.97 64.86
N GLU A 10 -23.49 10.29 65.04
CA GLU A 10 -22.69 10.30 66.27
C GLU A 10 -21.70 11.48 66.32
N GLY A 11 -21.63 12.29 65.25
CA GLY A 11 -20.66 13.37 65.12
C GLY A 11 -19.27 12.86 64.76
N PHE A 12 -18.57 13.59 63.89
CA PHE A 12 -17.23 13.23 63.43
C PHE A 12 -16.25 14.34 63.82
N ASP A 13 -15.14 13.97 64.48
CA ASP A 13 -14.08 14.90 64.85
C ASP A 13 -13.28 15.31 63.61
N PHE A 14 -13.55 16.53 63.11
CA PHE A 14 -12.96 17.04 61.89
C PHE A 14 -11.59 17.67 62.14
N GLY A 15 -10.54 16.88 61.96
CA GLY A 15 -9.15 17.30 62.12
C GLY A 15 -8.39 17.51 60.80
N THR A 16 -7.21 18.13 60.89
CA THR A 16 -6.30 18.34 59.75
C THR A 16 -5.85 17.05 59.07
N LYS A 17 -5.81 15.93 59.81
CA LYS A 17 -5.52 14.60 59.27
C LYS A 17 -6.53 14.16 58.21
N VAL A 18 -7.81 14.49 58.40
CA VAL A 18 -8.88 14.14 57.46
C VAL A 18 -8.73 14.91 56.15
N LEU A 19 -8.36 16.20 56.24
CA LEU A 19 -8.04 17.03 55.07
C LEU A 19 -6.79 16.54 54.33
N GLN A 20 -5.81 15.96 55.03
CA GLN A 20 -4.66 15.30 54.39
C GLN A 20 -5.11 14.05 53.63
N GLU A 21 -5.96 13.22 54.23
CA GLU A 21 -6.48 12.02 53.56
C GLU A 21 -7.31 12.36 52.32
N MET A 22 -8.03 13.49 52.32
CA MET A 22 -8.72 14.01 51.14
C MET A 22 -7.73 14.47 50.06
N GLN A 23 -6.65 15.17 50.42
CA GLN A 23 -5.59 15.55 49.47
C GLN A 23 -4.94 14.31 48.82
N ASP A 24 -4.60 13.30 49.61
CA ASP A 24 -4.04 12.05 49.11
C ASP A 24 -5.01 11.33 48.18
N ALA A 25 -6.33 11.45 48.40
CA ALA A 25 -7.33 10.83 47.55
C ALA A 25 -7.33 11.40 46.12
N TYR A 26 -6.97 12.68 45.94
CA TYR A 26 -6.89 13.32 44.62
C TYR A 26 -5.62 12.94 43.82
N SER A 27 -4.58 12.42 44.48
CA SER A 27 -3.33 11.98 43.83
C SER A 27 -3.53 10.89 42.76
N ILE A 28 -4.64 10.13 42.83
CA ILE A 28 -4.98 9.15 41.80
C ILE A 28 -5.17 9.78 40.40
N ILE A 29 -5.62 11.03 40.35
CA ILE A 29 -5.82 11.77 39.09
C ILE A 29 -4.48 12.03 38.41
N GLU A 30 -3.44 12.36 39.19
CA GLU A 30 -2.06 12.49 38.69
C GLU A 30 -1.50 11.15 38.19
N GLY A 31 -1.88 10.05 38.84
CA GLY A 31 -1.54 8.70 38.38
C GLY A 31 -2.11 8.41 36.99
N VAL A 32 -3.37 8.74 36.76
CA VAL A 32 -4.06 8.54 35.46
C VAL A 32 -3.50 9.49 34.38
N SER A 33 -3.19 10.73 34.73
CA SER A 33 -2.68 11.71 33.76
C SER A 33 -1.31 11.35 33.18
N LYS A 34 -0.51 10.52 33.86
CA LYS A 34 0.75 9.97 33.32
C LYS A 34 0.57 9.23 31.99
N MET A 35 -0.61 8.68 31.71
CA MET A 35 -0.90 8.02 30.42
C MET A 35 -0.85 8.98 29.23
N ALA A 36 -1.03 10.28 29.46
CA ALA A 36 -0.91 11.30 28.42
C ALA A 36 0.53 11.49 27.91
N GLY A 37 1.52 11.10 28.72
CA GLY A 37 2.94 11.35 28.48
C GLY A 37 3.40 12.74 28.93
N GLU A 38 4.71 12.91 28.99
CA GLU A 38 5.37 14.18 29.36
C GLU A 38 5.17 15.24 28.26
N LYS A 39 5.03 16.52 28.66
CA LYS A 39 4.70 17.64 27.75
C LYS A 39 3.37 17.43 27.01
N ALA A 40 2.34 16.97 27.69
CA ALA A 40 1.02 16.76 27.09
C ALA A 40 0.04 17.90 27.39
N ILE A 41 -0.76 18.29 26.40
CA ILE A 41 -1.95 19.14 26.60
C ILE A 41 -3.15 18.21 26.75
N ILE A 42 -3.76 18.21 27.94
CA ILE A 42 -4.86 17.32 28.31
C ILE A 42 -6.20 17.91 27.87
N SER A 43 -6.41 19.20 28.13
CA SER A 43 -7.64 19.92 27.80
C SER A 43 -7.41 21.43 27.70
N GLY A 44 -8.33 22.15 27.04
CA GLY A 44 -8.20 23.59 26.84
C GLY A 44 -6.96 23.96 26.04
N CYS A 45 -6.27 25.03 26.40
CA CYS A 45 -5.12 25.55 25.66
C CYS A 45 -5.44 25.77 24.17
N GLU A 46 -6.63 26.30 23.87
CA GLU A 46 -7.09 26.54 22.51
C GLU A 46 -6.48 27.84 21.97
N ASP A 47 -6.16 27.82 20.69
CA ASP A 47 -5.62 28.98 19.99
C ASP A 47 -6.73 29.99 19.65
N LEU A 48 -6.68 31.17 20.29
CA LEU A 48 -7.62 32.26 20.07
C LEU A 48 -7.03 33.38 19.19
N GLY A 49 -6.00 33.07 18.40
CA GLY A 49 -5.31 34.00 17.51
C GLY A 49 -4.07 34.62 18.15
N LEU A 50 -4.25 35.57 19.07
CA LEU A 50 -3.13 36.24 19.78
C LEU A 50 -2.81 35.60 21.14
N THR A 51 -3.80 34.96 21.75
CA THR A 51 -3.69 34.32 23.06
C THR A 51 -3.98 32.83 22.95
N ILE A 52 -3.52 32.08 23.94
CA ILE A 52 -3.98 30.72 24.20
C ILE A 52 -4.93 30.76 25.38
N SER A 53 -6.04 30.03 25.31
CA SER A 53 -7.00 29.92 26.42
C SER A 53 -6.41 29.18 27.62
N ASP A 54 -7.09 29.25 28.76
CA ASP A 54 -6.80 28.37 29.89
C ASP A 54 -6.96 26.89 29.51
N GLY A 55 -6.31 26.03 30.27
CA GLY A 55 -6.38 24.58 30.07
C GLY A 55 -5.67 23.79 31.15
N VAL A 56 -5.34 22.54 30.82
CA VAL A 56 -4.63 21.61 31.69
C VAL A 56 -3.52 20.94 30.90
N VAL A 57 -2.32 20.93 31.46
CA VAL A 57 -1.12 20.35 30.85
C VAL A 57 -0.46 19.38 31.83
N PHE A 58 0.23 18.38 31.30
CA PHE A 58 1.09 17.49 32.05
C PHE A 58 2.54 17.84 31.75
N LEU A 59 3.24 18.37 32.74
CA LEU A 59 4.61 18.87 32.64
C LEU A 59 5.38 18.56 33.92
N ASN A 60 6.65 18.20 33.77
CA ASN A 60 7.55 17.84 34.87
C ASN A 60 6.96 16.73 35.77
N GLY A 61 6.27 15.75 35.18
CA GLY A 61 5.63 14.66 35.90
C GLY A 61 4.39 15.04 36.73
N GLU A 62 3.86 16.25 36.58
CA GLU A 62 2.73 16.77 37.36
C GLU A 62 1.62 17.30 36.44
N LEU A 63 0.37 17.18 36.90
CA LEU A 63 -0.78 17.77 36.24
C LEU A 63 -0.96 19.22 36.70
N LEU A 64 -0.78 20.17 35.78
CA LEU A 64 -0.80 21.59 36.07
C LEU A 64 -1.92 22.29 35.30
N PHE A 65 -2.58 23.25 35.93
CA PHE A 65 -3.40 24.21 35.19
C PHE A 65 -2.50 25.05 34.29
N PHE A 66 -2.93 25.26 33.06
CA PHE A 66 -2.33 26.23 32.17
C PHE A 66 -3.15 27.52 32.24
N LYS A 67 -2.54 28.60 32.72
CA LYS A 67 -3.12 29.94 32.64
C LYS A 67 -2.78 30.55 31.29
N GLY A 68 -3.82 30.79 30.51
CA GLY A 68 -3.78 31.40 29.20
C GLY A 68 -3.12 32.78 29.25
N ALA A 69 -2.38 33.07 28.19
CA ALA A 69 -1.68 34.34 28.03
C ALA A 69 -1.42 34.59 26.53
N VAL A 70 -0.85 35.76 26.21
CA VAL A 70 -0.33 36.06 24.87
C VAL A 70 0.70 34.99 24.49
N LYS A 71 0.60 34.47 23.26
CA LYS A 71 1.48 33.42 22.76
C LYS A 71 2.95 33.80 22.92
N GLN A 72 3.73 32.88 23.49
CA GLN A 72 5.19 32.96 23.53
C GLN A 72 5.79 31.63 23.09
N ALA A 73 7.10 31.61 22.85
CA ALA A 73 7.80 30.40 22.44
C ALA A 73 7.95 29.37 23.58
N THR A 74 7.88 29.81 24.83
CA THR A 74 8.24 29.01 26.00
C THR A 74 7.23 29.12 27.13
N VAL A 75 7.07 28.01 27.85
CA VAL A 75 6.17 27.84 29.00
C VAL A 75 6.99 27.58 30.25
N ILE A 76 6.60 28.20 31.34
CA ILE A 76 7.24 28.06 32.66
C ILE A 76 6.22 27.61 33.68
N ILE A 77 6.69 26.93 34.73
CA ILE A 77 5.90 26.59 35.90
C ILE A 77 6.11 27.71 36.93
N LYS A 78 5.03 28.39 37.31
CA LYS A 78 5.03 29.38 38.38
C LYS A 78 4.48 28.77 39.67
N GLU A 79 5.03 29.21 40.79
CA GLU A 79 4.60 28.81 42.13
C GLU A 79 4.22 30.05 42.93
N GLU A 80 2.97 30.11 43.39
CA GLU A 80 2.45 31.16 44.25
C GLU A 80 2.15 30.60 45.63
N LYS A 81 2.74 31.18 46.68
CA LYS A 81 2.48 30.81 48.07
C LYS A 81 1.63 31.86 48.76
N THR A 82 0.52 31.44 49.36
CA THR A 82 -0.26 32.32 50.25
C THR A 82 0.10 32.00 51.69
N ASN A 83 0.48 33.03 52.46
CA ASN A 83 0.81 32.88 53.88
C ASN A 83 -0.43 33.23 54.72
N ARG A 84 -0.67 32.48 55.80
CA ARG A 84 -1.66 32.83 56.82
C ARG A 84 -1.04 32.80 58.20
N ALA A 85 -1.57 33.64 59.09
CA ALA A 85 -1.23 33.60 60.50
C ALA A 85 -1.92 32.39 61.13
N PHE A 86 -1.16 31.56 61.83
CA PHE A 86 -1.69 30.47 62.63
C PHE A 86 -2.05 30.99 64.04
N GLU A 87 -2.76 30.20 64.83
CA GLU A 87 -3.25 30.56 66.18
C GLU A 87 -2.16 31.12 67.12
N ASN A 88 -0.90 30.77 66.88
CA ASN A 88 0.26 31.29 67.62
C ASN A 88 0.84 32.61 67.06
N GLY A 89 0.15 33.28 66.14
CA GLY A 89 0.57 34.52 65.47
C GLY A 89 1.65 34.35 64.39
N SER A 90 2.19 33.14 64.18
CA SER A 90 3.23 32.92 63.16
C SER A 90 2.64 32.85 61.75
N LEU A 91 3.21 33.61 60.82
CA LEU A 91 2.90 33.51 59.39
C LEU A 91 3.60 32.28 58.80
N LYS A 92 2.83 31.34 58.27
CA LYS A 92 3.37 30.17 57.54
C LYS A 92 2.65 30.02 56.20
N PRO A 93 3.28 29.41 55.19
CA PRO A 93 2.62 29.08 53.93
C PRO A 93 1.42 28.16 54.20
N PHE A 94 0.25 28.59 53.76
CA PHE A 94 -1.02 27.89 53.92
C PHE A 94 -1.42 27.16 52.64
N SER A 95 -1.28 27.81 51.48
CA SER A 95 -1.52 27.17 50.18
C SER A 95 -0.37 27.45 49.22
N THR A 96 0.02 26.44 48.46
CA THR A 96 0.94 26.58 47.32
C THR A 96 0.15 26.28 46.06
N TYR A 97 0.16 27.20 45.10
CA TYR A 97 -0.51 27.04 43.82
C TYR A 97 0.52 27.03 42.70
N ARG A 98 0.69 25.88 42.06
CA ARG A 98 1.58 25.70 40.91
C ARG A 98 0.76 25.63 39.63
N TYR A 99 1.18 26.38 38.62
CA TYR A 99 0.52 26.41 37.33
C TYR A 99 1.52 26.72 36.22
N ALA A 100 1.22 26.24 35.01
CA ALA A 100 1.98 26.56 33.81
C ALA A 100 1.43 27.83 33.16
N THR A 101 2.30 28.66 32.60
CA THR A 101 1.89 29.80 31.76
C THR A 101 3.05 30.19 30.84
N PHE A 102 2.79 31.04 29.84
CA PHE A 102 3.84 31.58 29.01
C PHE A 102 4.80 32.48 29.80
N GLY A 103 6.09 32.34 29.56
CA GLY A 103 7.11 33.15 30.19
C GLY A 103 8.52 32.64 29.90
N PHE A 104 9.52 33.39 30.36
CA PHE A 104 10.93 33.08 30.13
C PHE A 104 11.60 32.62 31.41
N SER A 105 12.35 31.52 31.34
CA SER A 105 13.20 30.98 32.42
C SER A 105 14.28 30.08 31.80
N PRO A 106 15.44 29.89 32.43
CA PRO A 106 16.42 28.88 32.00
C PRO A 106 15.84 27.47 31.91
N ASP A 107 14.89 27.14 32.80
CA ASP A 107 14.22 25.82 32.87
C ASP A 107 12.88 25.81 32.12
N ALA A 108 12.69 26.71 31.15
CA ALA A 108 11.45 26.80 30.40
C ALA A 108 11.30 25.67 29.38
N TYR A 109 10.05 25.27 29.13
CA TYR A 109 9.67 24.25 28.16
C TYR A 109 9.29 24.91 26.84
N ASN A 110 9.77 24.39 25.71
CA ASN A 110 9.33 24.88 24.40
C ASN A 110 7.85 24.56 24.18
N TRP A 111 7.05 25.56 23.83
CA TRP A 111 5.62 25.37 23.55
C TRP A 111 5.38 24.37 22.42
N ASN A 112 6.25 24.37 21.40
CA ASN A 112 6.16 23.44 20.28
C ASN A 112 6.38 21.97 20.66
N ASP A 113 7.01 21.70 21.81
CA ASP A 113 7.17 20.34 22.31
C ASP A 113 5.89 19.83 22.96
N LEU A 114 5.01 20.73 23.42
CA LEU A 114 3.76 20.33 24.04
C LEU A 114 2.80 19.81 22.98
N LYS A 115 2.36 18.55 23.12
CA LYS A 115 1.46 17.90 22.17
C LYS A 115 0.11 17.63 22.81
N ARG A 116 -0.95 17.92 22.06
CA ARG A 116 -2.32 17.60 22.49
C ARG A 116 -2.55 16.09 22.44
N VAL A 117 -3.07 15.55 23.53
CA VAL A 117 -3.48 14.15 23.60
C VAL A 117 -4.61 13.93 22.61
N THR A 118 -4.45 12.94 21.72
CA THR A 118 -5.55 12.57 20.82
C THR A 118 -6.60 11.82 21.65
N PRO A 119 -7.87 12.24 21.63
CA PRO A 119 -8.95 11.51 22.29
C PRO A 119 -9.00 10.05 21.85
N LEU A 120 -9.22 9.12 22.80
CA LEU A 120 -9.20 7.68 22.54
C LEU A 120 -10.20 7.27 21.45
N ASN A 121 -11.39 7.88 21.42
CA ASN A 121 -12.39 7.64 20.38
C ASN A 121 -11.90 8.01 18.97
N LYS A 122 -11.06 9.03 18.82
CA LYS A 122 -10.45 9.38 17.52
C LYS A 122 -9.32 8.41 17.13
N LEU A 123 -8.63 7.83 18.10
CA LEU A 123 -7.62 6.80 17.83
C LEU A 123 -8.25 5.52 17.32
N GLU A 124 -9.38 5.10 17.90
CA GLU A 124 -10.16 3.95 17.44
C GLU A 124 -10.60 4.11 15.97
N GLU A 125 -11.12 5.29 15.59
CA GLU A 125 -11.47 5.57 14.20
C GLU A 125 -10.26 5.46 13.25
N ARG A 126 -9.08 5.92 13.68
CA ARG A 126 -7.85 5.83 12.87
C ARG A 126 -7.37 4.39 12.73
N ILE A 127 -7.42 3.61 13.81
CA ILE A 127 -7.05 2.20 13.81
C ILE A 127 -8.00 1.42 12.90
N SER A 128 -9.32 1.60 13.06
CA SER A 128 -10.31 0.95 12.21
C SER A 128 -10.09 1.26 10.72
N LYS A 129 -9.76 2.51 10.38
CA LYS A 129 -9.40 2.89 8.99
C LYS A 129 -8.18 2.14 8.48
N LEU A 130 -7.13 2.01 9.30
CA LEU A 130 -5.92 1.28 8.92
C LEU A 130 -6.18 -0.22 8.80
N GLU A 131 -6.98 -0.80 9.69
CA GLU A 131 -7.39 -2.21 9.62
C GLU A 131 -8.19 -2.50 8.35
N MET A 132 -9.13 -1.63 7.98
CA MET A 132 -9.87 -1.77 6.71
C MET A 132 -8.95 -1.67 5.50
N ALA A 133 -8.00 -0.73 5.50
CA ALA A 133 -7.05 -0.56 4.40
C ALA A 133 -6.07 -1.74 4.28
N ALA A 134 -5.65 -2.31 5.41
CA ALA A 134 -4.73 -3.44 5.44
C ALA A 134 -5.43 -4.81 5.30
N ALA A 135 -6.75 -4.89 5.49
CA ALA A 135 -7.52 -6.13 5.44
C ALA A 135 -7.31 -6.95 4.15
N PRO A 136 -7.26 -6.36 2.94
CA PRO A 136 -6.99 -7.11 1.72
C PRO A 136 -5.62 -7.80 1.72
N ILE A 137 -4.63 -7.22 2.39
CA ILE A 137 -3.27 -7.78 2.49
C ILE A 137 -3.24 -8.84 3.59
N ILE A 138 -3.69 -8.50 4.79
CA ILE A 138 -3.58 -9.36 5.99
C ILE A 138 -4.54 -10.56 5.92
N LYS A 139 -5.80 -10.32 5.56
CA LYS A 139 -6.86 -11.36 5.53
C LYS A 139 -7.16 -11.84 4.11
N GLY A 140 -7.14 -10.92 3.15
CA GLY A 140 -7.46 -11.21 1.75
C GLY A 140 -6.34 -11.93 0.98
N GLY A 141 -5.17 -12.13 1.61
CA GLY A 141 -4.03 -12.75 0.96
C GLY A 141 -3.51 -11.93 -0.22
N GLY A 142 -3.59 -10.61 -0.16
CA GLY A 142 -3.01 -9.72 -1.17
C GLY A 142 -1.50 -9.87 -1.24
N ARG A 143 -0.95 -9.93 -2.46
CA ARG A 143 0.49 -10.03 -2.70
C ARG A 143 1.03 -8.65 -3.03
N VAL A 144 2.21 -8.33 -2.50
CA VAL A 144 2.90 -7.08 -2.77
C VAL A 144 4.13 -7.36 -3.63
N LEU A 145 4.43 -6.45 -4.55
CA LEU A 145 5.64 -6.52 -5.37
C LEU A 145 6.84 -6.03 -4.56
N PHE A 146 7.87 -6.85 -4.49
CA PHE A 146 9.11 -6.58 -3.78
C PHE A 146 10.29 -6.52 -4.76
N LEU A 147 10.97 -5.37 -4.79
CA LEU A 147 12.01 -5.05 -5.78
C LEU A 147 13.43 -5.20 -5.22
N ARG A 148 13.60 -5.89 -4.09
CA ARG A 148 14.89 -6.16 -3.47
C ARG A 148 15.18 -7.66 -3.43
N PRO A 149 16.43 -8.06 -3.15
CA PRO A 149 16.81 -9.48 -3.03
C PRO A 149 15.98 -10.23 -1.97
N ALA A 150 15.75 -11.53 -2.19
CA ALA A 150 14.91 -12.36 -1.32
C ALA A 150 15.39 -12.43 0.14
N ASN A 151 16.69 -12.23 0.39
CA ASN A 151 17.27 -12.18 1.74
C ASN A 151 16.99 -10.87 2.50
N GLU A 152 16.39 -9.87 1.85
CA GLU A 152 15.98 -8.60 2.47
C GLU A 152 14.47 -8.53 2.73
N ILE A 153 13.73 -9.63 2.57
CA ILE A 153 12.30 -9.66 2.87
C ILE A 153 12.09 -9.30 4.35
N PRO A 154 11.26 -8.30 4.68
CA PRO A 154 11.02 -7.89 6.05
C PRO A 154 10.45 -9.00 6.93
N GLU A 155 10.69 -8.93 8.23
CA GLU A 155 10.05 -9.81 9.22
C GLU A 155 8.52 -9.74 9.12
N GLY A 156 7.86 -10.89 9.31
CA GLY A 156 6.41 -11.05 9.11
C GLY A 156 5.97 -11.21 7.65
N TRP A 157 6.90 -11.26 6.69
CA TRP A 157 6.62 -11.51 5.27
C TRP A 157 7.35 -12.74 4.74
N GLU A 158 6.75 -13.41 3.76
CA GLU A 158 7.38 -14.52 3.03
C GLU A 158 7.17 -14.40 1.52
N GLU A 159 8.07 -15.01 0.74
CA GLU A 159 7.93 -15.12 -0.72
C GLU A 159 6.72 -16.01 -1.08
N ASP A 160 5.88 -15.52 -2.01
CA ASP A 160 4.81 -16.30 -2.61
C ASP A 160 5.21 -16.79 -4.02
N LYS A 161 5.51 -18.10 -4.10
CA LYS A 161 5.91 -18.77 -5.34
C LYS A 161 4.76 -19.07 -6.30
N THR A 162 3.51 -18.84 -5.89
CA THR A 162 2.33 -19.04 -6.75
C THR A 162 2.42 -18.18 -8.02
N PHE A 163 3.02 -17.00 -7.92
CA PHE A 163 3.20 -16.07 -9.04
C PHE A 163 4.56 -16.17 -9.73
N SER A 164 5.44 -17.09 -9.33
CA SER A 164 6.76 -17.24 -9.96
C SER A 164 6.62 -17.56 -11.44
N GLY A 165 7.13 -16.66 -12.29
CA GLY A 165 7.08 -16.79 -13.74
C GLY A 165 5.69 -16.57 -14.36
N ARG A 166 4.74 -15.98 -13.61
CA ARG A 166 3.39 -15.67 -14.07
C ARG A 166 3.12 -14.18 -14.02
N MET A 167 2.36 -13.68 -14.99
CA MET A 167 1.85 -12.31 -14.99
C MET A 167 0.41 -12.31 -14.48
N PRO A 168 0.05 -11.51 -13.47
CA PRO A 168 -1.33 -11.40 -13.00
C PRO A 168 -2.20 -10.72 -14.06
N VAL A 169 -3.36 -11.30 -14.33
CA VAL A 169 -4.41 -10.73 -15.18
C VAL A 169 -5.63 -10.48 -14.30
N GLY A 170 -6.33 -9.36 -14.56
CA GLY A 170 -7.54 -9.01 -13.81
C GLY A 170 -8.65 -10.02 -14.07
N LEU A 171 -9.41 -10.34 -13.03
CA LEU A 171 -10.62 -11.16 -13.17
C LEU A 171 -11.64 -10.42 -14.04
N ASP A 172 -12.11 -11.07 -15.10
CA ASP A 172 -13.22 -10.60 -15.92
C ASP A 172 -14.30 -11.68 -15.97
N SER A 173 -15.40 -11.46 -15.26
CA SER A 173 -16.51 -12.42 -15.18
C SER A 173 -17.19 -12.71 -16.52
N SER A 174 -17.00 -11.86 -17.53
CA SER A 174 -17.60 -12.02 -18.86
C SER A 174 -16.72 -12.79 -19.83
N ASP A 175 -15.43 -12.95 -19.52
CA ASP A 175 -14.46 -13.66 -20.35
C ASP A 175 -14.23 -15.08 -19.81
N ILE A 176 -14.45 -16.10 -20.65
CA ILE A 176 -14.29 -17.51 -20.24
C ILE A 176 -12.86 -17.85 -19.80
N ASP A 177 -11.86 -17.15 -20.33
CA ASP A 177 -10.46 -17.35 -20.02
C ASP A 177 -10.07 -16.68 -18.69
N PHE A 178 -10.79 -15.62 -18.28
CA PHE A 178 -10.46 -14.78 -17.10
C PHE A 178 -11.57 -14.69 -16.05
N ASN A 179 -12.62 -15.52 -16.11
CA ASN A 179 -13.78 -15.44 -15.19
C ASN A 179 -13.60 -16.13 -13.83
N GLU A 180 -12.45 -16.72 -13.54
CA GLU A 180 -12.20 -17.44 -12.28
C GLU A 180 -10.80 -17.14 -11.74
N VAL A 181 -10.72 -16.86 -10.44
CA VAL A 181 -9.44 -16.58 -9.76
C VAL A 181 -8.60 -17.86 -9.72
N GLY A 182 -7.34 -17.75 -10.14
CA GLY A 182 -6.38 -18.85 -10.11
C GLY A 182 -6.30 -19.67 -11.40
N LYS A 183 -7.13 -19.36 -12.41
CA LYS A 183 -6.91 -19.86 -13.77
C LYS A 183 -5.52 -19.48 -14.28
N THR A 184 -4.90 -20.40 -15.00
CA THR A 184 -3.56 -20.24 -15.55
C THR A 184 -3.59 -20.42 -17.05
N GLY A 185 -2.74 -19.69 -17.77
CA GLY A 185 -2.57 -19.82 -19.20
C GLY A 185 -1.32 -19.11 -19.69
N GLY A 186 -1.22 -18.92 -21.00
CA GLY A 186 -0.09 -18.28 -21.66
C GLY A 186 1.08 -19.23 -21.95
N GLU A 187 1.98 -18.77 -22.81
CA GLU A 187 3.18 -19.49 -23.25
C GLU A 187 4.36 -18.52 -23.31
N LYS A 188 5.56 -18.97 -22.95
CA LYS A 188 6.76 -18.13 -23.02
C LYS A 188 7.27 -18.00 -24.46
N ASN A 189 7.21 -19.09 -25.20
CA ASN A 189 7.61 -19.18 -26.59
C ASN A 189 6.45 -19.73 -27.41
N HIS A 190 6.38 -19.32 -28.67
CA HIS A 190 5.37 -19.80 -29.59
C HIS A 190 6.01 -20.27 -30.90
N LYS A 191 5.50 -21.38 -31.44
CA LYS A 191 5.85 -21.90 -32.76
C LYS A 191 4.66 -21.75 -33.70
N LEU A 192 4.87 -21.06 -34.82
CA LEU A 192 3.83 -20.87 -35.82
C LEU A 192 3.34 -22.21 -36.36
N THR A 193 2.02 -22.35 -36.42
CA THR A 193 1.31 -23.50 -36.99
C THR A 193 0.67 -23.13 -38.33
N MET A 194 0.30 -24.14 -39.12
CA MET A 194 -0.32 -23.92 -40.44
C MET A 194 -1.54 -22.99 -40.42
N PRO A 195 -2.48 -23.09 -39.44
CA PRO A 195 -3.61 -22.16 -39.34
C PRO A 195 -3.24 -20.69 -39.06
N GLN A 196 -2.02 -20.43 -38.59
CA GLN A 196 -1.53 -19.08 -38.25
C GLN A 196 -0.76 -18.43 -39.41
N LEU A 197 -0.54 -19.16 -40.51
CA LEU A 197 0.07 -18.59 -41.70
C LEU A 197 -0.93 -17.72 -42.47
N PRO A 198 -0.52 -16.52 -42.93
CA PRO A 198 -1.34 -15.73 -43.84
C PRO A 198 -1.67 -16.50 -45.12
N LYS A 199 -2.86 -16.26 -45.67
CA LYS A 199 -3.20 -16.75 -47.00
C LYS A 199 -2.24 -16.14 -48.02
N HIS A 200 -1.50 -17.01 -48.71
CA HIS A 200 -0.56 -16.61 -49.74
C HIS A 200 -0.65 -17.58 -50.93
N SER A 201 -0.23 -17.13 -52.10
CA SER A 201 -0.08 -17.97 -53.28
C SER A 201 1.13 -17.51 -54.08
N PHE A 202 1.77 -18.44 -54.76
CA PHE A 202 2.86 -18.14 -55.66
C PHE A 202 2.33 -17.99 -57.08
N LYS A 203 2.82 -16.99 -57.80
CA LYS A 203 2.58 -16.85 -59.24
C LYS A 203 3.67 -17.58 -59.99
N ILE A 204 3.28 -18.40 -60.95
CA ILE A 204 4.19 -19.06 -61.87
C ILE A 204 3.92 -18.48 -63.26
N PHE A 205 4.96 -18.00 -63.94
CA PHE A 205 4.85 -17.51 -65.31
C PHE A 205 5.01 -18.68 -66.28
N GLY A 206 4.06 -18.80 -67.21
CA GLY A 206 4.24 -19.58 -68.41
C GLY A 206 4.81 -18.72 -69.55
N GLY A 207 5.69 -19.28 -70.39
CA GLY A 207 6.15 -18.65 -71.64
C GLY A 207 5.05 -18.43 -72.69
N SER A 208 5.38 -17.64 -73.72
CA SER A 208 4.49 -17.38 -74.86
C SER A 208 4.15 -18.68 -75.60
N GLY A 209 2.87 -18.98 -75.79
CA GLY A 209 2.36 -20.24 -76.39
C GLY A 209 1.48 -21.07 -75.45
N ILE A 210 1.46 -20.75 -74.14
CA ILE A 210 0.74 -21.56 -73.15
C ILE A 210 -0.77 -21.26 -73.14
N ASN A 211 -1.56 -22.32 -73.30
CA ASN A 211 -3.02 -22.26 -73.26
C ASN A 211 -3.56 -21.94 -71.85
N SER A 212 -3.88 -20.67 -71.61
CA SER A 212 -4.36 -20.14 -70.33
C SER A 212 -5.77 -20.58 -69.92
N ALA A 213 -6.59 -21.11 -70.83
CA ALA A 213 -7.95 -21.57 -70.53
C ALA A 213 -7.98 -22.85 -69.65
N LYS A 214 -6.90 -23.64 -69.63
CA LYS A 214 -6.75 -24.77 -68.70
C LYS A 214 -6.29 -24.35 -67.30
N ILE A 215 -5.73 -23.15 -67.16
CA ILE A 215 -5.24 -22.60 -65.88
C ILE A 215 -6.38 -21.95 -65.08
N SER A 216 -7.36 -21.32 -65.75
CA SER A 216 -8.51 -20.66 -65.10
C SER A 216 -9.53 -21.60 -64.45
N ASN A 217 -9.57 -22.87 -64.85
CA ASN A 217 -10.48 -23.89 -64.28
C ASN A 217 -9.84 -24.69 -63.14
N ASN A 218 -8.68 -24.27 -62.63
CA ASN A 218 -7.97 -24.93 -61.55
C ASN A 218 -8.01 -24.05 -60.27
N PRO A 219 -9.04 -24.21 -59.41
CA PRO A 219 -9.25 -23.34 -58.25
C PRO A 219 -8.12 -23.42 -57.19
N ASP A 220 -7.25 -24.42 -57.28
CA ASP A 220 -6.20 -24.72 -56.30
C ASP A 220 -4.76 -24.41 -56.75
N GLY A 221 -4.59 -23.60 -57.81
CA GLY A 221 -3.34 -22.85 -58.02
C GLY A 221 -2.08 -23.65 -58.38
N THR A 222 -2.05 -24.30 -59.55
CA THR A 222 -0.80 -24.69 -60.22
C THR A 222 -0.81 -24.25 -61.69
N ALA A 223 0.32 -23.70 -62.16
CA ALA A 223 0.50 -23.27 -63.55
C ALA A 223 1.02 -24.42 -64.40
N ALA A 224 0.40 -24.63 -65.56
CA ALA A 224 0.68 -25.73 -66.46
C ALA A 224 1.35 -25.26 -67.76
N SER A 225 2.16 -26.15 -68.35
CA SER A 225 2.45 -26.26 -69.79
C SER A 225 2.91 -27.73 -70.14
N GLN A 226 3.30 -28.15 -71.36
CA GLN A 226 3.38 -29.49 -72.05
C GLN A 226 4.51 -29.67 -73.16
N GLY A 227 5.68 -30.28 -72.89
CA GLY A 227 6.87 -30.36 -73.81
C GLY A 227 6.63 -30.64 -75.31
N ASP A 228 7.48 -30.11 -76.20
CA ASP A 228 7.29 -30.26 -77.65
C ASP A 228 7.91 -31.48 -78.32
N SER A 229 7.26 -31.77 -79.42
CA SER A 229 7.38 -32.89 -80.34
C SER A 229 8.78 -33.05 -80.99
N PRO A 230 9.35 -34.27 -81.07
CA PRO A 230 10.52 -34.58 -81.89
C PRO A 230 10.31 -34.42 -83.41
N SER A 231 9.17 -33.86 -83.85
CA SER A 231 8.81 -33.71 -85.26
C SER A 231 8.15 -32.35 -85.52
N ALA A 232 8.61 -31.72 -86.61
CA ALA A 232 8.35 -30.35 -87.01
C ALA A 232 6.86 -30.03 -87.23
N ASN A 233 6.15 -29.75 -86.14
CA ASN A 233 5.03 -28.80 -86.07
C ASN A 233 4.79 -28.43 -84.60
N GLU A 234 5.78 -27.71 -84.07
CA GLU A 234 6.15 -27.53 -82.66
C GLU A 234 5.33 -26.41 -81.93
N ASP A 235 4.64 -26.74 -80.82
CA ASP A 235 4.36 -25.83 -79.68
C ASP A 235 4.94 -26.39 -78.34
N TRP A 236 6.07 -25.85 -77.87
CA TRP A 236 6.76 -26.25 -76.62
C TRP A 236 6.00 -25.72 -75.40
N ASN A 237 5.19 -26.57 -74.81
CA ASN A 237 4.71 -26.38 -73.46
C ASN A 237 5.79 -26.84 -72.37
N TYR A 238 5.78 -26.56 -71.06
CA TYR A 238 6.59 -27.27 -70.02
C TYR A 238 5.71 -27.82 -68.85
N GLU A 239 5.71 -29.13 -68.55
CA GLU A 239 4.82 -29.74 -67.53
C GLU A 239 5.54 -30.13 -66.22
N ILE A 240 4.88 -29.95 -65.07
CA ILE A 240 5.30 -30.40 -63.74
C ILE A 240 4.40 -31.60 -63.36
N THR A 241 4.85 -32.84 -63.58
CA THR A 241 3.96 -34.05 -63.52
C THR A 241 4.24 -35.04 -62.39
N SER A 242 5.19 -34.81 -61.49
CA SER A 242 5.56 -35.83 -60.51
C SER A 242 4.82 -35.68 -59.17
N THR A 243 4.10 -36.72 -58.75
CA THR A 243 3.63 -36.91 -57.35
C THR A 243 4.72 -37.47 -56.43
N SER A 244 5.89 -37.81 -56.98
CA SER A 244 7.05 -38.33 -56.24
C SER A 244 8.35 -37.85 -56.89
N GLY A 245 9.25 -37.26 -56.10
CA GLY A 245 10.51 -36.67 -56.57
C GLY A 245 10.54 -35.14 -56.40
N GLU A 246 11.73 -34.55 -56.37
CA GLU A 246 11.86 -33.09 -56.26
C GLU A 246 11.48 -32.37 -57.57
N ALA A 247 10.80 -31.23 -57.46
CA ALA A 247 10.40 -30.43 -58.61
C ALA A 247 11.63 -29.91 -59.41
N PHE A 248 11.64 -30.17 -60.72
CA PHE A 248 12.73 -29.75 -61.62
C PHE A 248 12.61 -28.29 -62.09
N ALA A 249 11.39 -27.75 -62.18
CA ALA A 249 11.11 -26.34 -62.50
C ALA A 249 10.09 -25.77 -61.48
N GLY A 250 10.18 -24.48 -61.17
CA GLY A 250 9.31 -23.84 -60.16
C GLY A 250 9.62 -24.21 -58.70
N LYS A 251 10.80 -24.79 -58.43
CA LYS A 251 11.27 -25.06 -57.07
C LYS A 251 11.41 -23.74 -56.30
N THR A 252 10.49 -23.51 -55.36
CA THR A 252 10.61 -22.40 -54.42
C THR A 252 11.67 -22.74 -53.37
N ASN A 253 12.28 -21.72 -52.79
CA ASN A 253 13.12 -21.91 -51.62
C ASN A 253 12.24 -22.25 -50.39
N VAL A 254 12.79 -23.04 -49.47
CA VAL A 254 12.19 -23.19 -48.14
C VAL A 254 12.25 -21.83 -47.45
N LEU A 255 11.11 -21.36 -46.96
CA LEU A 255 10.97 -20.11 -46.21
C LEU A 255 10.57 -20.45 -44.78
N GLY A 256 11.17 -19.75 -43.81
CA GLY A 256 10.99 -20.02 -42.39
C GLY A 256 11.98 -21.06 -41.86
N ASN A 257 12.32 -20.95 -40.57
CA ASN A 257 13.24 -21.86 -39.89
C ASN A 257 12.53 -22.83 -38.93
N ASP A 258 11.18 -22.77 -38.85
CA ASP A 258 10.37 -23.52 -37.88
C ASP A 258 10.83 -23.36 -36.41
N GLU A 259 11.47 -22.23 -36.12
CA GLU A 259 11.97 -21.88 -34.80
C GLU A 259 10.88 -21.22 -33.95
N GLU A 260 10.91 -21.52 -32.66
CA GLU A 260 10.11 -20.81 -31.68
C GLU A 260 10.58 -19.37 -31.55
N HIS A 261 9.65 -18.44 -31.35
CA HIS A 261 9.96 -17.06 -31.01
C HIS A 261 9.45 -16.71 -29.61
N ASN A 262 10.08 -15.73 -28.98
CA ASN A 262 9.63 -15.17 -27.71
C ASN A 262 8.20 -14.61 -27.85
N ASN A 263 7.31 -14.99 -26.94
CA ASN A 263 5.94 -14.48 -26.84
C ASN A 263 5.74 -13.58 -25.61
N MET A 264 6.82 -13.25 -24.89
CA MET A 264 6.79 -12.35 -23.74
C MET A 264 7.02 -10.90 -24.14
N SER A 265 6.10 -10.03 -23.71
CA SER A 265 6.32 -8.58 -23.69
C SER A 265 7.52 -8.21 -22.80
N PRO A 266 8.17 -7.05 -23.01
CA PRO A 266 9.22 -6.57 -22.10
C PRO A 266 8.75 -6.58 -20.64
N PHE A 267 9.53 -7.19 -19.74
CA PHE A 267 9.18 -7.35 -18.33
C PHE A 267 10.34 -7.04 -17.40
N ARG A 268 10.02 -6.86 -16.11
CA ARG A 268 10.99 -6.73 -15.02
C ARG A 268 10.68 -7.78 -13.95
N ILE A 269 11.71 -8.48 -13.51
CA ILE A 269 11.58 -9.47 -12.44
C ILE A 269 11.40 -8.76 -11.09
N VAL A 270 10.37 -9.18 -10.37
CA VAL A 270 10.05 -8.77 -9.00
C VAL A 270 9.68 -10.01 -8.19
N ILE A 271 9.83 -9.93 -6.88
CA ILE A 271 9.41 -10.99 -5.96
C ILE A 271 7.99 -10.68 -5.50
N TYR A 272 7.10 -11.66 -5.53
CA TYR A 272 5.80 -11.54 -4.88
C TYR A 272 5.96 -11.95 -3.42
N ILE A 273 5.53 -11.11 -2.48
CA ILE A 273 5.54 -11.42 -1.05
C ILE A 273 4.13 -11.34 -0.46
N LYS A 274 3.87 -12.12 0.59
CA LYS A 274 2.64 -12.09 1.37
C LYS A 274 2.96 -11.94 2.85
N PHE A 275 2.05 -11.28 3.57
CA PHE A 275 2.16 -11.10 5.01
C PHE A 275 1.70 -12.37 5.74
N VAL A 276 2.45 -12.81 6.75
CA VAL A 276 2.18 -14.04 7.53
C VAL A 276 1.97 -13.81 9.02
N GLY A 277 2.28 -12.60 9.53
CA GLY A 277 2.17 -12.26 10.94
C GLY A 277 3.52 -12.11 11.61
#